data_AF-A0AAX7TN81-F1
#
_entry.id   AF-A0AAX7TN81-F1
#
_cell.length_a   1.000
_cell.length_b   1.000
_cell.length_c   1.000
_cell.angle_alpha   90.00
_cell.angle_beta   90.00
_cell.angle_gamma   90.00
#
_symmetry.space_group_name_H-M   'P 1'
#
loop_
_entity.id
_entity.type
_entity.pdbx_description
1 polymer ?
#
loop_
_entity_poly.entity_id
_entity_poly.type
_entity_poly.pdbx_seq_one_letter_code
_entity_poly.pdbx_strand_id
1 'polypeptide(L)' 'MHKEDPLASRTILYQMVALYDYDAQGPEDLEFSEGDTIDILGEVNQEWLEGHCAGSIGIFPSCFVYRENNNITTSSEIL' A
#
# COMPACT_ATOMS: atom_id res chain seq x y z
N MET A 1 -28.40 -0.59 9.29
CA MET A 1 -27.09 -1.25 9.45
C MET A 1 -26.03 -0.25 9.04
N HIS A 2 -25.38 0.40 10.00
CA HIS A 2 -24.19 1.19 9.70
C HIS A 2 -23.05 0.19 9.50
N LYS A 3 -22.58 0.04 8.26
CA LYS A 3 -21.29 -0.60 8.05
C LYS A 3 -20.27 0.39 8.57
N GLU A 4 -19.68 0.10 9.72
CA GLU A 4 -18.59 0.89 10.28
C GLU A 4 -17.49 0.94 9.23
N ASP A 5 -17.01 2.15 8.93
CA ASP A 5 -15.90 2.32 8.01
C ASP A 5 -14.67 1.68 8.66
N PRO A 6 -14.08 0.61 8.08
CA PRO A 6 -12.97 -0.11 8.68
C PRO A 6 -11.72 0.76 8.84
N LEU A 7 -11.66 1.91 8.17
CA LEU A 7 -10.59 2.89 8.31
C LEU A 7 -10.86 3.93 9.41
N ALA A 8 -12.09 4.06 9.92
CA ALA A 8 -12.46 5.14 10.86
C ALA A 8 -11.67 5.15 12.18
N SER A 9 -11.02 4.03 12.55
CA SER A 9 -10.14 3.92 13.72
C SER A 9 -8.70 3.54 13.39
N ARG A 10 -8.32 3.48 12.11
CA ARG A 10 -6.96 3.09 11.68
C ARG A 10 -6.18 4.33 11.27
N THR A 11 -4.94 4.41 11.74
CA THR A 11 -4.01 5.49 11.37
C THR A 11 -3.22 5.06 10.13
N ILE A 12 -3.26 5.86 9.07
CA ILE A 12 -2.35 5.69 7.92
C ILE A 12 -0.96 6.20 8.35
N LEU A 13 0.04 5.32 8.35
CA LEU A 13 1.40 5.64 8.77
C LEU A 13 2.19 6.32 7.65
N TYR A 14 2.13 5.75 6.45
CA TYR A 14 2.75 6.24 5.21
C TYR A 14 2.14 5.50 4.01
N GLN A 15 2.42 5.97 2.80
CA GLN A 15 1.99 5.34 1.56
C GLN A 15 3.17 4.73 0.81
N MET A 16 2.91 3.63 0.12
CA MET A 16 3.85 2.98 -0.79
C MET A 16 3.13 2.61 -2.09
N VAL A 17 3.90 2.37 -3.15
CA VAL A 17 3.36 2.00 -4.46
C VAL A 17 3.66 0.53 -4.72
N ALA A 18 2.68 -0.22 -5.22
CA ALA A 18 2.85 -1.61 -5.62
C ALA A 18 3.83 -1.74 -6.79
N LEU A 19 4.84 -2.61 -6.63
CA LEU A 19 5.82 -2.99 -7.66
C LEU A 19 5.28 -4.05 -8.61
N TYR A 20 4.36 -4.88 -8.14
CA TYR A 20 3.79 -6.03 -8.85
C TYR A 20 2.34 -6.23 -8.42
N ASP A 21 1.56 -6.93 -9.24
CA ASP A 21 0.28 -7.48 -8.84
C ASP A 21 0.47 -8.47 -7.68
N TYR A 22 -0.47 -8.50 -6.75
CA TYR A 22 -0.54 -9.52 -5.70
C TYR A 22 -1.97 -10.03 -5.58
N ASP A 23 -2.20 -11.23 -6.11
CA ASP A 23 -3.45 -11.96 -5.91
C ASP A 23 -3.53 -12.50 -4.48
N ALA A 24 -4.63 -12.23 -3.78
CA ALA A 24 -4.84 -12.74 -2.43
C ALA A 24 -4.81 -14.28 -2.41
N GLN A 25 -3.96 -14.86 -1.57
CA GLN A 25 -3.85 -16.31 -1.39
C GLN A 25 -4.71 -16.81 -0.22
N GLY A 26 -5.05 -15.92 0.72
CA GLY A 26 -5.89 -16.19 1.87
C GLY A 26 -6.89 -15.07 2.19
N PRO A 27 -7.83 -15.31 3.11
CA PRO A 27 -8.86 -14.32 3.49
C PRO A 27 -8.32 -13.11 4.25
N GLU A 28 -7.09 -13.18 4.74
CA GLU A 28 -6.38 -12.12 5.45
C GLU A 28 -5.49 -11.27 4.53
N ASP A 29 -5.33 -11.69 3.27
CA ASP A 29 -4.45 -11.04 2.31
C ASP A 29 -5.10 -9.81 1.68
N LEU A 30 -4.29 -8.79 1.41
CA LEU A 30 -4.70 -7.62 0.62
C LEU A 30 -4.38 -7.84 -0.85
N GLU A 31 -5.39 -7.87 -1.71
CA GLU A 31 -5.21 -7.88 -3.17
C GLU A 31 -5.01 -6.46 -3.73
N PHE A 32 -4.08 -6.30 -4.68
CA PHE A 32 -3.80 -5.04 -5.37
C PHE A 32 -3.09 -5.28 -6.72
N SER A 33 -3.09 -4.25 -7.56
CA SER A 33 -2.40 -4.25 -8.86
C SER A 33 -1.11 -3.42 -8.84
N GLU A 34 -0.17 -3.72 -9.72
CA GLU A 34 1.03 -2.91 -9.97
C GLU A 34 0.66 -1.43 -10.17
N GLY A 35 1.37 -0.54 -9.48
CA GLY A 35 1.13 0.90 -9.52
C GLY A 35 0.07 1.41 -8.54
N ASP A 36 -0.67 0.54 -7.86
CA ASP A 36 -1.60 0.97 -6.82
C ASP A 36 -0.87 1.66 -5.67
N THR A 37 -1.47 2.72 -5.15
CA THR A 37 -1.03 3.35 -3.90
C THR A 37 -1.68 2.64 -2.73
N ILE A 38 -0.85 2.08 -1.85
CA ILE A 38 -1.28 1.34 -0.66
C ILE A 38 -1.03 2.19 0.58
N ASP A 39 -2.08 2.39 1.36
CA ASP A 39 -1.98 3.01 2.68
C ASP A 39 -1.43 1.99 3.68
N ILE A 40 -0.24 2.22 4.22
CA ILE A 40 0.36 1.32 5.21
C ILE A 40 -0.21 1.65 6.59
N LEU A 41 -0.80 0.64 7.22
CA LEU A 41 -1.45 0.74 8.53
C LEU A 41 -0.57 0.18 9.66
N GLY A 42 0.35 -0.72 9.33
CA GLY A 42 1.26 -1.34 10.30
C GLY A 42 2.24 -2.33 9.69
N GLU A 43 3.22 -2.73 10.50
CA GLU A 43 4.12 -3.84 10.20
C GLU A 43 3.66 -5.06 11.02
N VAL A 44 3.42 -6.18 10.35
CA VAL A 44 3.07 -7.45 11.02
C VAL A 44 4.35 -8.13 11.49
N ASN A 45 5.34 -8.17 10.60
CA ASN A 45 6.72 -8.62 10.84
C ASN A 45 7.64 -8.09 9.72
N GLN A 46 8.90 -8.53 9.67
CA GLN A 46 9.88 -8.06 8.69
C GLN A 46 9.50 -8.34 7.22
N GLU A 47 8.69 -9.36 6.98
CA GLU A 47 8.30 -9.82 5.65
C GLU A 47 6.89 -9.36 5.26
N TRP A 48 6.06 -8.93 6.21
CA TRP A 48 4.64 -8.65 5.99
C TRP A 48 4.19 -7.30 6.55
N LEU A 49 3.49 -6.53 5.71
CA LEU A 49 2.83 -5.28 6.06
C LEU A 49 1.32 -5.46 6.14
N GLU A 50 0.66 -4.67 6.98
CA GLU A 50 -0.79 -4.48 6.94
C GLU A 50 -1.07 -3.18 6.17
N GLY A 51 -1.94 -3.26 5.16
CA GLY A 51 -2.29 -2.11 4.35
C GLY A 51 -3.77 -2.03 3.99
N HIS A 52 -4.12 -0.91 3.38
CA HIS A 52 -5.42 -0.64 2.82
C HIS A 52 -5.30 -0.21 1.36
N CYS A 53 -6.07 -0.86 0.49
CA CYS A 53 -6.19 -0.53 -0.93
C CYS A 53 -7.60 -0.88 -1.42
N ALA A 54 -8.18 -0.05 -2.29
CA ALA A 54 -9.49 -0.28 -2.92
C ALA A 54 -10.64 -0.63 -1.94
N GLY A 55 -10.60 -0.12 -0.70
CA GLY A 55 -11.62 -0.39 0.33
C GLY A 55 -11.43 -1.71 1.10
N SER A 56 -10.36 -2.45 0.82
CA SER A 56 -9.97 -3.68 1.50
C SER A 56 -8.81 -3.42 2.46
N ILE A 57 -8.78 -4.14 3.58
CA ILE A 57 -7.66 -4.15 4.52
C ILE A 57 -7.16 -5.59 4.61
N GLY A 58 -5.85 -5.77 4.54
CA GLY A 58 -5.22 -7.08 4.65
C GLY A 58 -3.71 -6.98 4.74
N ILE A 59 -3.07 -8.14 4.76
CA ILE A 59 -1.62 -8.27 4.82
C ILE A 59 -1.04 -8.64 3.45
N PHE A 60 0.21 -8.25 3.21
CA PHE A 60 0.93 -8.60 1.98
C PHE A 60 2.44 -8.56 2.19
N PRO A 61 3.24 -9.21 1.31
CA PRO A 61 4.70 -9.21 1.44
C PRO A 61 5.30 -7.82 1.23
N SER A 62 6.15 -7.37 2.16
CA SER A 62 6.77 -6.04 2.13
C SER A 62 7.61 -5.78 0.86
N CYS A 63 8.14 -6.83 0.24
CA CYS A 63 8.93 -6.73 -0.99
C CYS A 63 8.09 -6.42 -2.26
N PHE A 64 6.77 -6.37 -2.16
CA PHE A 64 5.87 -6.05 -3.28
C PHE A 64 5.61 -4.56 -3.43
N VAL A 65 6.18 -3.72 -2.56
CA VAL A 65 5.96 -2.29 -2.57
C VAL A 65 7.26 -1.50 -2.49
N TYR A 66 7.25 -0.28 -3.00
CA TYR A 66 8.35 0.65 -2.87
C TYR A 66 7.88 2.01 -2.36
N ARG A 67 8.79 2.73 -1.71
CA ARG A 67 8.58 4.14 -1.41
C ARG A 67 8.89 4.93 -2.68
N GLU A 68 7.88 5.60 -3.22
CA GLU A 68 8.10 6.49 -4.35
C GLU A 68 8.96 7.68 -3.91
N ASN A 69 10.21 7.70 -4.36
CA ASN A 69 11.06 8.89 -4.23
C ASN A 69 10.62 9.88 -5.31
N ASN A 70 9.78 10.84 -4.93
CA ASN A 70 9.42 11.98 -5.78
C ASN A 70 10.61 12.95 -5.91
N ASN A 71 11.69 12.53 -6.57
CA ASN A 71 12.72 13.44 -7.05
C ASN A 71 12.23 14.09 -8.34
N ILE A 72 11.43 15.15 -8.18
CA ILE A 72 11.10 16.10 -9.25
C ILE A 72 12.44 16.47 -9.90
N THR A 73 12.65 15.97 -11.11
CA THR A 73 13.80 16.32 -11.93
C THR A 73 13.68 17.82 -12.18
N THR A 74 14.57 18.62 -11.58
CA THR A 74 14.78 20.00 -12.00
C THR A 74 15.16 19.95 -13.47
N SER A 75 14.18 20.22 -14.33
CA SER A 75 14.36 20.47 -15.75
C SER A 75 15.31 21.65 -15.93
N SER A 76 16.59 21.36 -16.21
CA SER A 76 17.54 22.33 -16.75
C SER A 76 18.50 21.65 -17.73
N GLU A 77 17.95 20.94 -18.72
CA GLU A 77 18.59 20.81 -20.03
C GLU A 77 17.70 21.52 -21.05
N ILE A 78 17.68 22.86 -21.03
CA ILE A 78 17.38 23.65 -22.22
C ILE A 78 18.30 24.88 -22.22
N LEU A 79 19.26 24.83 -23.17
CA LEU A 79 20.18 25.85 -23.70
C LEU A 79 21.38 26.29 -22.84
#